data_AF-A0A6N7HFN8-F1
#
_entry.id   AF-A0A6N7HFN8-F1
#
_cell.length_a   1.000
_cell.length_b   1.000
_cell.length_c   1.000
_cell.angle_alpha   90.00
_cell.angle_beta   90.00
_cell.angle_gamma   90.00
#
_symmetry.space_group_name_H-M   'P 1'
#
loop_
_entity.id
_entity.type
_entity.pdbx_description
1 polymer ?
#
loop_
_entity_poly.entity_id
_entity_poly.type
_entity_poly.pdbx_seq_one_letter_code
_entity_poly.pdbx_strand_id
1 'polypeptide(L)'
;MTDVAELLTLARRAAGLSQEELAGRAGTSRTTLSAYEHGRKSPTSDTVSRLLAEIGLELTVRPQVEDVEHTTPQGRTVTTLSHLPRLPLDQAFATVTLPIHLNWSQPGRQFDLSNRAERARVYEIVLREGGSEDIYRYVDGALLIDLWDQLVIPRAVRAAWAPVVEADANRAA
;
A
#
# COMPACT_ATOMS: atom_id res chain seq x y z
N MET A 1 3.78 -12.96 -5.98
CA MET A 1 2.93 -12.32 -7.01
C MET A 1 1.72 -13.20 -7.22
N THR A 2 0.53 -12.69 -6.92
CA THR A 2 -0.73 -13.39 -7.23
C THR A 2 -0.93 -13.40 -8.74
N ASP A 3 -1.14 -14.58 -9.32
CA ASP A 3 -1.46 -14.72 -10.75
C ASP A 3 -2.92 -14.28 -11.02
N VAL A 4 -3.21 -13.81 -12.23
CA VAL A 4 -4.56 -13.37 -12.64
C VAL A 4 -5.59 -14.48 -12.45
N ALA A 5 -5.20 -15.74 -12.68
CA ALA A 5 -6.03 -16.91 -12.45
C ALA A 5 -6.46 -17.05 -10.98
N GLU A 6 -5.51 -16.86 -10.06
CA GLU A 6 -5.75 -16.90 -8.62
C GLU A 6 -6.61 -15.72 -8.17
N LEU A 7 -6.33 -14.52 -8.69
CA LEU A 7 -7.12 -13.31 -8.41
C LEU A 7 -8.59 -13.49 -8.81
N LEU A 8 -8.87 -13.98 -10.02
CA LEU A 8 -10.25 -14.21 -10.48
C LEU A 8 -10.95 -15.27 -9.61
N THR A 9 -10.24 -16.34 -9.24
CA THR A 9 -10.76 -17.39 -8.37
C THR A 9 -11.13 -16.84 -6.99
N LEU A 10 -10.25 -16.05 -6.39
CA LEU A 10 -10.46 -15.44 -5.07
C LEU A 10 -11.61 -14.44 -5.10
N ALA A 11 -11.63 -13.55 -6.09
CA ALA A 11 -12.67 -12.53 -6.23
C ALA A 11 -14.07 -13.16 -6.40
N ARG A 12 -14.19 -14.18 -7.26
CA ARG A 12 -15.44 -14.92 -7.45
C ARG A 12 -15.92 -15.60 -6.16
N ARG A 13 -15.01 -16.27 -5.45
CA ARG A 13 -15.34 -16.96 -4.18
C ARG A 13 -15.74 -15.99 -3.08
N ALA A 14 -15.06 -14.85 -2.98
CA ALA A 14 -15.41 -13.79 -2.03
C ALA A 14 -16.83 -13.23 -2.30
N ALA A 15 -17.24 -13.18 -3.57
CA ALA A 15 -18.59 -12.81 -3.98
C ALA A 15 -19.63 -13.94 -3.84
N GLY A 16 -19.23 -15.15 -3.43
CA GLY A 16 -20.13 -16.30 -3.26
C GLY A 16 -20.69 -16.89 -4.57
N LEU A 17 -20.11 -16.56 -5.72
CA LEU A 17 -20.60 -17.01 -7.04
C LEU A 17 -19.93 -18.31 -7.49
N SER A 18 -20.67 -19.15 -8.19
CA SER A 18 -20.15 -20.25 -8.99
C SER A 18 -19.53 -19.75 -10.31
N GLN A 19 -18.74 -20.60 -10.98
CA GLN A 19 -18.20 -20.28 -12.30
C GLN A 19 -19.31 -20.03 -13.34
N GLU A 20 -20.44 -20.73 -13.23
CA GLU A 20 -21.56 -20.55 -14.16
C GLU A 20 -22.19 -19.16 -13.99
N GLU A 21 -22.43 -18.75 -12.74
CA GLU A 21 -23.06 -17.46 -12.43
C GLU A 21 -22.21 -16.27 -12.87
N LEU A 22 -20.90 -16.27 -12.53
CA LEU A 22 -20.02 -15.19 -12.94
C LEU A 22 -19.84 -15.15 -14.46
N ALA A 23 -19.72 -16.33 -15.10
CA ALA A 23 -19.60 -16.39 -16.55
C ALA A 23 -20.84 -15.84 -17.25
N GLY A 24 -22.04 -16.24 -16.80
CA GLY A 24 -23.31 -15.77 -17.32
C GLY A 24 -23.48 -14.24 -17.18
N ARG A 25 -23.12 -13.69 -16.01
CA ARG A 25 -23.13 -12.23 -15.78
C ARG A 25 -22.18 -11.48 -16.71
N ALA A 26 -20.95 -11.98 -16.86
CA ALA A 26 -19.91 -11.32 -17.64
C ALA A 26 -19.94 -11.62 -19.16
N GLY A 27 -21.00 -12.26 -19.66
CA GLY A 27 -21.15 -12.59 -21.08
C GLY A 27 -20.08 -13.54 -21.61
N THR A 28 -19.62 -14.49 -20.80
CA THR A 28 -18.66 -15.54 -21.19
C THR A 28 -19.20 -16.94 -20.85
N SER A 29 -18.51 -17.99 -21.25
CA SER A 29 -18.91 -19.37 -20.91
C SER A 29 -18.24 -19.85 -19.63
N ARG A 30 -18.91 -20.72 -18.86
CA ARG A 30 -18.32 -21.41 -17.70
C ARG A 30 -17.01 -22.10 -18.06
N THR A 31 -16.93 -22.75 -19.22
CA THR A 31 -15.71 -23.42 -19.71
C THR A 31 -14.58 -22.42 -19.93
N THR A 32 -14.88 -21.24 -20.50
CA THR A 32 -13.90 -20.17 -20.70
C THR A 32 -13.43 -19.59 -19.36
N LEU A 33 -14.34 -19.32 -18.43
CA LEU A 33 -13.99 -18.86 -17.09
C LEU A 33 -13.16 -19.90 -16.34
N SER A 34 -13.52 -21.18 -16.42
CA SER A 34 -12.73 -22.27 -15.85
C SER A 34 -11.33 -22.34 -16.47
N ALA A 35 -11.17 -22.10 -17.78
CA ALA A 35 -9.85 -22.07 -18.40
C ALA A 35 -9.00 -20.89 -17.89
N TYR A 36 -9.62 -19.73 -17.64
CA TYR A 36 -8.96 -18.59 -17.02
C TYR A 36 -8.53 -18.87 -15.57
N GLU A 37 -9.43 -19.38 -14.72
CA GLU A 37 -9.16 -19.67 -13.30
C GLU A 37 -8.08 -20.74 -13.08
N HIS A 38 -7.83 -21.61 -14.06
CA HIS A 38 -6.78 -22.63 -13.98
C HIS A 38 -5.52 -22.25 -14.79
N GLY A 39 -5.41 -21.02 -15.28
CA GLY A 39 -4.26 -20.54 -16.05
C GLY A 39 -4.07 -21.21 -17.43
N ARG A 40 -5.05 -21.99 -17.90
CA ARG A 40 -4.99 -22.66 -19.22
C ARG A 40 -5.19 -21.70 -20.38
N LYS A 41 -5.84 -20.56 -20.12
CA LYS A 41 -6.00 -19.45 -21.05
C LYS A 41 -5.75 -18.15 -20.30
N SER A 42 -5.08 -17.19 -20.93
CA SER A 42 -4.91 -15.86 -20.36
C SER A 42 -6.06 -14.95 -20.83
N PRO A 43 -6.86 -14.35 -19.91
CA PRO A 43 -7.84 -13.33 -20.28
C PRO A 43 -7.15 -12.02 -20.69
N THR A 44 -7.82 -11.22 -21.52
CA THR A 44 -7.38 -9.83 -21.78
C THR A 44 -7.66 -8.96 -20.55
N SER A 45 -6.98 -7.81 -20.43
CA SER A 45 -7.28 -6.83 -19.36
C SER A 45 -8.74 -6.37 -19.37
N ASP A 46 -9.32 -6.19 -20.55
CA ASP A 46 -10.76 -5.90 -20.72
C ASP A 46 -11.65 -7.02 -20.15
N THR A 47 -11.30 -8.28 -20.43
CA THR A 47 -12.04 -9.44 -19.89
C THR A 47 -11.96 -9.49 -18.37
N VAL A 48 -10.78 -9.25 -17.80
CA VAL A 48 -10.59 -9.20 -16.34
C VAL A 48 -11.42 -8.07 -15.74
N SER A 49 -11.34 -6.86 -16.31
CA SER A 49 -12.08 -5.69 -15.85
C SER A 49 -13.59 -5.93 -15.88
N ARG A 50 -14.11 -6.52 -16.96
CA ARG A 50 -15.53 -6.89 -17.08
C ARG A 50 -15.96 -7.92 -16.03
N LEU A 51 -15.17 -8.97 -15.81
CA LEU A 51 -15.47 -9.99 -14.80
C LEU A 51 -15.52 -9.40 -13.38
N LEU A 52 -14.58 -8.51 -13.05
CA LEU A 52 -14.52 -7.84 -11.75
C LEU A 52 -15.68 -6.85 -11.55
N ALA A 53 -16.10 -6.13 -12.60
CA ALA A 53 -17.20 -5.19 -12.53
C ALA A 53 -18.53 -5.86 -12.13
N GLU A 54 -18.79 -7.09 -12.58
CA GLU A 54 -20.00 -7.88 -12.23
C GLU A 54 -20.12 -8.22 -10.74
N ILE A 55 -19.04 -8.06 -9.98
CA ILE A 55 -18.97 -8.28 -8.53
C ILE A 55 -18.61 -7.00 -7.76
N GLY A 56 -18.74 -5.83 -8.41
CA GLY A 56 -18.51 -4.53 -7.80
C GLY A 56 -17.04 -4.22 -7.52
N LEU A 57 -16.11 -4.85 -8.25
CA LEU A 57 -14.68 -4.64 -8.12
C LEU A 57 -14.12 -3.91 -9.36
N GLU A 58 -13.09 -3.10 -9.15
CA GLU A 58 -12.40 -2.36 -10.20
C GLU A 58 -10.95 -2.82 -10.33
N LEU A 59 -10.44 -2.94 -11.56
CA LEU A 59 -9.04 -3.20 -11.82
C LEU A 59 -8.25 -1.89 -11.84
N THR A 60 -7.51 -1.61 -10.77
CA THR A 60 -6.67 -0.41 -10.67
C THR A 60 -5.19 -0.74 -10.85
N VAL A 61 -4.45 0.12 -11.54
CA VAL A 61 -2.98 0.08 -11.56
C VAL A 61 -2.45 0.97 -10.44
N ARG A 62 -1.55 0.44 -9.63
CA ARG A 62 -0.86 1.18 -8.56
C ARG A 62 0.65 1.14 -8.80
N PRO A 63 1.40 2.21 -8.47
CA PRO A 63 2.85 2.18 -8.50
C PRO A 63 3.38 1.02 -7.66
N GLN A 64 4.37 0.29 -8.18
CA GLN A 64 5.13 -0.62 -7.35
C GLN A 64 6.11 0.19 -6.53
N VAL A 65 6.02 0.05 -5.21
CA VAL A 65 6.90 0.74 -4.28
C VAL A 65 8.13 -0.13 -4.07
N GLU A 66 9.29 0.43 -4.38
CA GLU A 66 10.58 -0.23 -4.28
C GLU A 66 11.45 0.51 -3.26
N ASP A 67 12.31 -0.23 -2.58
CA ASP A 67 13.28 0.33 -1.65
C ASP A 67 14.38 1.05 -2.44
N VAL A 68 14.66 2.30 -2.09
CA VAL A 68 15.65 3.13 -2.75
C VAL A 68 16.74 3.50 -1.75
N GLU A 69 17.98 3.12 -2.04
CA GLU A 69 19.12 3.49 -1.20
C GLU A 69 19.67 4.87 -1.57
N HIS A 70 19.80 5.73 -0.57
CA HIS A 70 20.40 7.05 -0.69
C HIS A 70 21.70 7.12 0.09
N THR A 71 22.81 7.36 -0.61
CA THR A 71 24.08 7.67 0.04
C THR A 71 24.12 9.15 0.38
N THR A 72 24.12 9.47 1.67
CA THR A 72 24.27 10.85 2.15
C THR A 72 25.69 11.36 1.86
N PRO A 73 25.92 12.69 1.78
CA PRO A 73 27.26 13.27 1.63
C PRO A 73 28.25 12.88 2.74
N GLN A 74 27.75 12.40 3.87
CA GLN A 74 28.53 11.95 5.03
C GLN A 74 28.84 10.44 4.97
N GLY A 75 28.52 9.76 3.86
CA GLY A 75 28.77 8.33 3.66
C GLY A 75 27.80 7.38 4.37
N ARG A 76 26.70 7.89 4.95
CA ARG A 76 25.65 7.06 5.54
C ARG A 76 24.62 6.70 4.47
N THR A 77 24.22 5.43 4.41
CA THR A 77 23.10 4.98 3.57
C THR A 77 21.78 5.18 4.31
N VAL A 78 20.80 5.77 3.64
CA VAL A 78 19.42 5.90 4.11
C VAL A 78 18.53 5.23 3.08
N THR A 79 17.75 4.25 3.49
CA THR A 79 16.77 3.60 2.60
C THR A 79 15.45 4.38 2.68
N THR A 80 14.94 4.80 1.53
CA THR A 80 13.59 5.36 1.36
C THR A 80 12.81 4.52 0.37
N LEU A 81 11.70 5.05 -0.15
CA LEU A 81 10.84 4.38 -1.12
C LEU A 81 10.79 5.12 -2.45
N SER A 82 10.50 4.41 -3.54
CA SER A 82 10.30 5.01 -4.87
C SER A 82 9.03 5.84 -4.98
N HIS A 83 8.02 5.48 -4.20
CA HIS A 83 6.72 6.16 -4.08
C HIS A 83 6.22 6.06 -2.63
N LEU A 84 5.39 7.00 -2.21
CA LEU A 84 4.77 6.94 -0.90
C LEU A 84 3.61 5.92 -0.90
N PRO A 85 3.57 5.00 0.08
CA PRO A 85 2.49 4.02 0.17
C PRO A 85 1.16 4.71 0.48
N ARG A 86 0.06 4.11 0.01
CA ARG A 86 -1.30 4.52 0.39
C ARG A 86 -1.97 3.41 1.17
N LEU A 87 -2.27 3.69 2.44
CA LEU A 87 -2.86 2.72 3.35
C LEU A 87 -4.39 2.71 3.21
N PRO A 88 -5.04 1.55 3.44
CA PRO A 88 -6.47 1.50 3.70
C PRO A 88 -6.86 2.47 4.83
N LEU A 89 -8.03 3.11 4.73
CA LEU A 89 -8.45 4.14 5.68
C LEU A 89 -8.55 3.63 7.12
N ASP A 90 -9.00 2.39 7.30
CA ASP A 90 -9.06 1.71 8.59
C ASP A 90 -7.67 1.55 9.22
N GLN A 91 -6.62 1.40 8.42
CA GLN A 91 -5.24 1.34 8.90
C GLN A 91 -4.64 2.73 9.11
N ALA A 92 -4.86 3.65 8.17
CA ALA A 92 -4.32 5.02 8.21
C ALA A 92 -4.79 5.81 9.45
N PHE A 93 -5.94 5.45 10.02
CA PHE A 93 -6.54 6.07 11.20
C PHE A 93 -6.71 5.10 12.38
N ALA A 94 -6.04 3.95 12.35
CA ALA A 94 -6.11 2.95 13.41
C ALA A 94 -5.48 3.44 14.72
N THR A 95 -5.92 2.87 15.85
CA THR A 95 -5.11 2.84 17.06
C THR A 95 -4.08 1.70 16.94
N VAL A 96 -2.79 2.04 17.02
CA VAL A 96 -1.68 1.11 16.80
C VAL A 96 -0.78 1.00 18.01
N THR A 97 -0.13 -0.15 18.17
CA THR A 97 1.00 -0.33 19.10
C THR A 97 2.26 -0.56 18.29
N LEU A 98 3.28 0.27 18.51
CA LEU A 98 4.54 0.10 17.80
C LEU A 98 5.32 -1.10 18.34
N PRO A 99 5.98 -1.89 17.46
CA PRO A 99 6.86 -2.97 17.87
C PRO A 99 8.05 -2.43 18.68
N ILE A 100 8.65 -3.31 19.46
CA ILE A 100 9.67 -2.92 20.45
C ILE A 100 10.91 -2.29 19.82
N HIS A 101 11.27 -2.66 18.57
CA HIS A 101 12.41 -2.05 17.88
C HIS A 101 12.18 -0.56 17.57
N LEU A 102 10.92 -0.15 17.38
CA LEU A 102 10.56 1.26 17.16
C LEU A 102 10.34 2.01 18.47
N ASN A 103 9.80 1.35 19.50
CA ASN A 103 9.43 2.00 20.76
C ASN A 103 9.91 1.22 21.99
N TRP A 104 11.21 0.99 22.09
CA TRP A 104 11.84 0.28 23.19
C TRP A 104 11.66 0.99 24.55
N SER A 105 11.48 2.31 24.55
CA SER A 105 11.35 3.11 25.77
C SER A 105 9.96 3.07 26.41
N GLN A 106 8.90 2.83 25.61
CA GLN A 106 7.51 2.76 26.08
C GLN A 106 6.78 1.59 25.39
N PRO A 107 7.22 0.34 25.61
CA PRO A 107 6.62 -0.81 24.97
C PRO A 107 5.14 -0.94 25.36
N GLY A 108 4.30 -1.32 24.40
CA GLY A 108 2.86 -1.47 24.62
C GLY A 108 2.06 -0.15 24.62
N ARG A 109 2.72 1.00 24.47
CA ARG A 109 2.02 2.27 24.28
C ARG A 109 1.20 2.23 22.99
N GLN A 110 -0.06 2.59 23.12
CA GLN A 110 -0.98 2.79 21.99
C GLN A 110 -0.87 4.22 21.48
N PHE A 111 -1.01 4.37 20.16
CA PHE A 111 -1.07 5.64 19.45
C PHE A 111 -2.32 5.64 18.58
N ASP A 112 -3.15 6.67 18.70
CA ASP A 112 -4.30 6.89 17.85
C ASP A 112 -3.88 7.65 16.59
N LEU A 113 -3.78 6.96 15.44
CA LEU A 113 -3.41 7.59 14.18
C LEU A 113 -4.49 8.53 13.64
N SER A 114 -5.72 8.52 14.17
CA SER A 114 -6.71 9.55 13.86
C SER A 114 -6.34 10.91 14.47
N ASN A 115 -5.66 10.90 15.62
CA ASN A 115 -5.11 12.09 16.24
C ASN A 115 -3.86 12.58 15.48
N ARG A 116 -3.92 13.80 14.95
CA ARG A 116 -2.84 14.38 14.12
C ARG A 116 -1.49 14.42 14.83
N ALA A 117 -1.46 14.76 16.12
CA ALA A 117 -0.22 14.88 16.87
C ALA A 117 0.40 13.51 17.17
N GLU A 118 -0.43 12.51 17.51
CA GLU A 118 0.04 11.15 17.71
C GLU A 118 0.50 10.49 16.41
N ARG A 119 -0.21 10.74 15.30
CA ARG A 119 0.22 10.32 13.96
C ARG A 119 1.56 10.93 13.57
N ALA A 120 1.75 12.23 13.76
CA ALA A 120 3.04 12.89 13.53
C ALA A 120 4.15 12.22 14.34
N ARG A 121 3.86 11.90 15.62
CA ARG A 121 4.82 11.23 16.48
C ARG A 121 5.19 9.82 15.98
N VAL A 122 4.22 9.04 15.53
CA VAL A 122 4.48 7.72 14.94
C VAL A 122 5.32 7.86 13.67
N TYR A 123 5.00 8.81 12.79
CA TYR A 123 5.74 9.02 11.54
C TYR A 123 7.19 9.43 11.80
N GLU A 124 7.44 10.32 12.76
CA GLU A 124 8.80 10.69 13.19
C GLU A 124 9.62 9.47 13.65
N ILE A 125 9.01 8.56 14.42
CA ILE A 125 9.65 7.34 14.91
C ILE A 125 9.97 6.42 13.74
N VAL A 126 8.98 6.15 12.89
CA VAL A 126 9.10 5.18 11.79
C VAL A 126 10.11 5.69 10.74
N LEU A 127 10.08 6.97 10.36
CA LEU A 127 11.03 7.52 9.40
C LEU A 127 12.48 7.56 9.92
N ARG A 128 12.66 7.57 11.25
CA ARG A 128 13.99 7.66 11.88
C ARG A 128 14.59 6.29 12.18
N GLU A 129 13.77 5.35 12.63
CA GLU A 129 14.21 4.05 13.19
C GLU A 129 13.69 2.84 12.39
N GLY A 130 12.67 3.02 11.56
CA GLY A 130 11.96 1.93 10.89
C GLY A 130 12.57 1.53 9.55
N GLY A 131 12.31 0.29 9.17
CA GLY A 131 12.56 -0.22 7.82
C GLY A 131 11.34 -0.08 6.90
N SER A 132 11.47 -0.54 5.66
CA SER A 132 10.41 -0.49 4.66
C SER A 132 9.12 -1.16 5.12
N GLU A 133 9.21 -2.30 5.83
CA GLU A 133 8.05 -2.99 6.42
C GLU A 133 7.29 -2.09 7.42
N ASP A 134 8.00 -1.34 8.25
CA ASP A 134 7.39 -0.41 9.20
C ASP A 134 6.71 0.76 8.45
N ILE A 135 7.33 1.24 7.36
CA ILE A 135 6.73 2.29 6.52
C ILE A 135 5.43 1.80 5.89
N TYR A 136 5.40 0.60 5.31
CA TYR A 136 4.19 0.01 4.73
C TYR A 136 3.09 -0.26 5.76
N ARG A 137 3.45 -0.36 7.04
CA ARG A 137 2.51 -0.66 8.11
C ARG A 137 1.91 0.58 8.75
N TYR A 138 2.67 1.66 8.86
CA TYR A 138 2.30 2.80 9.70
C TYR A 138 2.18 4.13 8.96
N VAL A 139 2.74 4.28 7.75
CA VAL A 139 2.80 5.56 7.06
C VAL A 139 1.88 5.55 5.84
N ASP A 140 0.85 6.40 5.84
CA ASP A 140 0.14 6.81 4.62
C ASP A 140 0.81 8.06 4.02
N GLY A 141 1.07 7.99 2.72
CA GLY A 141 1.78 8.99 1.93
C GLY A 141 1.08 10.34 1.84
N ALA A 142 -0.25 10.38 1.69
CA ALA A 142 -0.95 11.67 1.63
C ALA A 142 -0.96 12.35 2.99
N LEU A 143 -1.13 11.58 4.07
CA LEU A 143 -1.03 12.10 5.43
C LEU A 143 0.42 12.51 5.77
N LEU A 144 1.42 11.87 5.17
CA LEU A 144 2.82 12.25 5.32
C LEU A 144 3.09 13.60 4.63
N ILE A 145 2.62 13.79 3.40
CA ILE A 145 2.74 15.05 2.66
C ILE A 145 2.10 16.18 3.48
N ASP A 146 0.88 15.98 3.97
CA ASP A 146 0.16 16.96 4.80
C ASP A 146 0.89 17.29 6.13
N LEU A 147 1.59 16.30 6.72
CA LEU A 147 2.36 16.50 7.94
C LEU A 147 3.79 16.98 7.72
N TRP A 148 4.28 16.98 6.48
CA TRP A 148 5.71 16.96 6.18
C TRP A 148 6.49 18.10 6.84
N ASP A 149 5.99 19.33 6.77
CA ASP A 149 6.65 20.51 7.33
C ASP A 149 6.57 20.59 8.86
N GLN A 150 5.67 19.82 9.48
CA GLN A 150 5.45 19.79 10.93
C GLN A 150 6.31 18.72 11.62
N LEU A 151 6.83 17.73 10.89
CA LEU A 151 7.60 16.63 11.48
C LEU A 151 8.94 17.10 12.05
N VAL A 152 9.24 16.70 13.28
CA VAL A 152 10.54 16.96 13.92
C VAL A 152 11.46 15.76 13.70
N ILE A 153 12.07 15.72 12.51
CA ILE A 153 13.00 14.65 12.09
C ILE A 153 14.42 15.19 11.85
N PRO A 154 15.46 14.34 12.00
CA PRO A 154 16.83 14.73 11.70
C PRO A 154 16.99 15.25 10.27
N ARG A 155 17.82 16.28 10.07
CA ARG A 155 18.04 16.92 8.76
C ARG A 155 18.44 15.92 7.67
N ALA A 156 19.23 14.91 8.00
CA ALA A 156 19.63 13.87 7.04
C ALA A 156 18.44 13.01 6.57
N VAL A 157 17.54 12.64 7.49
CA VAL A 157 16.30 11.91 7.16
C VAL A 157 15.40 12.79 6.29
N ARG A 158 15.22 14.07 6.68
CA ARG A 158 14.44 15.03 5.89
C ARG A 158 14.98 15.17 4.47
N ALA A 159 16.30 15.30 4.31
CA ALA A 159 16.92 15.44 3.00
C ALA A 159 16.80 14.18 2.13
N ALA A 160 16.86 12.98 2.73
CA ALA A 160 16.71 11.72 2.00
C ALA A 160 15.26 11.51 1.50
N TRP A 161 14.26 11.87 2.31
CA TRP A 161 12.85 11.67 1.99
C TRP A 161 12.21 12.82 1.20
N ALA A 162 12.78 14.03 1.22
CA ALA A 162 12.22 15.18 0.52
C ALA A 162 11.95 14.92 -0.98
N PRO A 163 12.86 14.29 -1.77
CA PRO A 163 12.61 14.05 -3.18
C PRO A 163 11.36 13.21 -3.45
N VAL A 164 11.12 12.13 -2.69
CA VAL A 164 9.92 11.29 -2.87
C VAL A 164 8.66 12.00 -2.40
N VAL A 165 8.73 12.74 -1.29
CA VAL A 165 7.58 13.50 -0.77
C VAL A 165 7.17 14.60 -1.75
N GLU A 166 8.13 15.36 -2.27
CA GLU A 166 7.88 16.42 -3.26
C GLU A 166 7.39 15.85 -4.60
N ALA A 167 7.99 14.76 -5.07
CA ALA A 167 7.57 14.11 -6.32
C ALA A 167 6.12 13.61 -6.24
N ASP A 168 5.73 12.96 -5.15
CA ASP A 168 4.36 12.45 -4.99
C ASP A 168 3.35 13.57 -4.66
N ALA A 169 3.75 14.61 -3.93
CA ALA A 169 2.91 15.79 -3.73
C ALA A 169 2.56 16.47 -5.06
N ASN A 170 3.52 16.59 -5.97
CA ASN A 170 3.30 17.16 -7.30
C ASN A 170 2.43 16.29 -8.21
N ARG A 171 2.39 14.96 -7.99
CA ARG A 171 1.51 14.05 -8.75
C ARG A 171 0.07 14.07 -8.27
N ALA A 172 -0.16 14.48 -7.02
CA ALA A 172 -1.48 14.53 -6.40
C ALA A 172 -2.22 15.86 -6.66
N ALA A 173 -1.53 16.87 -7.20
CA ALA A 173 -2.07 18.18 -7.58
C ALA A 173 -2.57 18.19 -9.03
#